data_AF-A0A2D5QCH3-F1
#
_entry.id   AF-A0A2D5QCH3-F1
#
_cell.length_a   1.000
_cell.length_b   1.000
_cell.length_c   1.000
_cell.angle_alpha   90.00
_cell.angle_beta   90.00
_cell.angle_gamma   90.00
#
_symmetry.space_group_name_H-M   'P 1'
#
loop_
_entity.id
_entity.type
_entity.pdbx_description
1 polymer ?
#
loop_
_entity_poly.entity_id
_entity_poly.type
_entity_poly.pdbx_seq_one_letter_code
_entity_poly.pdbx_strand_id
1 'polypeptide(L)'
;MNEVVSDADLYVTMHTGVWIMLYPWGKWPEQPSDWELFHHIRDDVNDNISEIPIRNANQGLYPNCGTSRDYGYGVMGFPTFTFETDDEQFLLGTVEALSDRLGEELDVMKYLVQNIWYWRARLVIESFEITEDKIVADVSNLGHASTSNATFHYSDSNGNLIWHSENFGVNATNQSEIIVGTKNLSLVGDGIWTVHYQKRVIDSSTWVEELIDGSIIMIDSGGKGLLPAPSLFIYLLSLITAAIARKNISID
;
A
#
# COMPACT_ATOMS: atom_id res chain seq x y z
N MET A 1 22.60 -12.43 6.36
CA MET A 1 21.44 -11.76 6.97
C MET A 1 20.15 -12.13 6.24
N ASN A 2 20.12 -12.06 4.91
CA ASN A 2 18.93 -12.40 4.10
C ASN A 2 18.35 -13.80 4.34
N GLU A 3 19.18 -14.78 4.74
CA GLU A 3 18.72 -16.15 5.04
C GLU A 3 18.18 -16.34 6.46
N VAL A 4 18.44 -15.38 7.37
CA VAL A 4 18.14 -15.51 8.81
C VAL A 4 17.06 -14.53 9.26
N VAL A 5 16.93 -13.39 8.56
CA VAL A 5 15.96 -12.33 8.86
C VAL A 5 15.32 -11.85 7.55
N SER A 6 14.74 -12.78 6.78
CA SER A 6 14.11 -12.51 5.48
C SER A 6 12.82 -11.71 5.59
N ASP A 7 12.15 -11.81 6.73
CA ASP A 7 10.79 -11.30 6.92
C ASP A 7 10.76 -10.04 7.80
N ALA A 8 11.89 -9.34 7.94
CA ALA A 8 11.91 -8.06 8.65
C ALA A 8 11.09 -7.02 7.87
N ASP A 9 10.43 -6.10 8.57
CA ASP A 9 9.74 -4.98 7.94
C ASP A 9 10.45 -3.64 8.17
N LEU A 10 11.48 -3.59 9.02
CA LEU A 10 12.29 -2.40 9.33
C LEU A 10 13.69 -2.82 9.76
N TYR A 11 14.71 -2.11 9.28
CA TYR A 11 16.09 -2.27 9.70
C TYR A 11 16.59 -0.98 10.36
N VAL A 12 17.05 -1.05 11.60
CA VAL A 12 17.68 0.08 12.26
C VAL A 12 19.07 -0.30 12.76
N THR A 13 20.04 0.57 12.51
CA THR A 13 21.40 0.47 13.04
C THR A 13 21.68 1.70 13.90
N MET A 14 22.38 1.53 15.02
CA MET A 14 22.68 2.60 15.95
C MET A 14 24.18 2.76 16.08
N HIS A 15 24.61 4.01 16.09
CA HIS A 15 25.98 4.47 16.14
C HIS A 15 26.05 5.70 17.05
N THR A 16 27.27 6.15 17.35
CA THR A 16 27.53 7.36 18.13
C THR A 16 28.57 8.18 17.38
N GLY A 17 28.61 9.49 17.64
CA GLY A 17 29.63 10.42 17.13
C GLY A 17 29.06 11.74 16.63
N VAL A 18 27.76 11.79 16.40
CA VAL A 18 26.94 12.94 15.97
C VAL A 18 25.49 12.65 16.40
N TRP A 19 24.62 13.66 16.41
CA TRP A 19 23.18 13.50 16.64
C TRP A 19 22.41 13.70 15.33
N ILE A 20 22.07 12.59 14.65
CA ILE A 20 21.38 12.60 13.34
C ILE A 20 20.75 11.24 13.04
N MET A 21 19.59 11.23 12.39
CA MET A 21 19.00 10.02 11.81
C MET A 21 19.18 10.04 10.29
N LEU A 22 19.81 8.99 9.76
CA LEU A 22 20.16 8.89 8.35
C LEU A 22 19.35 7.81 7.65
N TYR A 23 18.84 8.14 6.48
CA TYR A 23 18.25 7.17 5.55
C TYR A 23 19.11 7.02 4.28
N PRO A 24 18.92 5.94 3.50
CA PRO A 24 19.65 5.72 2.26
C PRO A 24 19.54 6.90 1.28
N TRP A 25 20.44 7.04 0.33
CA TRP A 25 21.68 6.32 0.16
C TRP A 25 22.85 7.04 0.82
N GLY A 26 23.84 6.27 1.25
CA GLY A 26 25.17 6.79 1.57
C GLY A 26 26.07 6.83 0.34
N LYS A 27 25.97 5.80 -0.50
CA LYS A 27 26.83 5.64 -1.68
C LYS A 27 26.51 6.63 -2.79
N TRP A 28 25.23 6.90 -2.99
CA TRP A 28 24.71 7.65 -4.12
C TRP A 28 24.13 8.99 -3.67
N PRO A 29 24.33 10.08 -4.44
CA PRO A 29 23.76 11.39 -4.11
C PRO A 29 22.26 11.49 -4.41
N GLU A 30 21.72 10.57 -5.22
CA GLU A 30 20.30 10.50 -5.51
C GLU A 30 19.49 10.07 -4.28
N GLN A 31 18.23 10.50 -4.25
CA GLN A 31 17.28 10.02 -3.24
C GLN A 31 16.89 8.55 -3.51
N PRO A 32 16.46 7.81 -2.49
CA PRO A 32 15.81 6.51 -2.67
C PRO A 32 14.64 6.58 -3.65
N SER A 33 14.38 5.50 -4.39
CA SER A 33 13.27 5.47 -5.36
C SER A 33 11.90 5.76 -4.73
N ASP A 34 11.69 5.37 -3.46
CA ASP A 34 10.50 5.64 -2.65
C ASP A 34 10.75 6.73 -1.59
N TRP A 35 11.48 7.78 -1.97
CA TRP A 35 11.85 8.91 -1.10
C TRP A 35 10.68 9.51 -0.33
N GLU A 36 9.45 9.43 -0.85
CA GLU A 36 8.24 9.90 -0.20
C GLU A 36 8.06 9.29 1.20
N LEU A 37 8.42 8.02 1.37
CA LEU A 37 8.39 7.32 2.66
C LEU A 37 9.32 7.99 3.67
N PHE A 38 10.55 8.26 3.25
CA PHE A 38 11.58 8.83 4.12
C PHE A 38 11.30 10.29 4.47
N HIS A 39 10.76 11.05 3.51
CA HIS A 39 10.34 12.42 3.77
C HIS A 39 9.11 12.50 4.67
N HIS A 40 8.13 11.61 4.48
CA HIS A 40 6.98 11.54 5.38
C HIS A 40 7.40 11.27 6.83
N ILE A 41 8.27 10.27 7.04
CA ILE A 41 8.82 9.97 8.37
C ILE A 41 9.59 11.16 8.94
N ARG A 42 10.44 11.82 8.12
CA ARG A 42 11.16 13.02 8.56
C ARG A 42 10.19 14.08 9.07
N ASP A 43 9.23 14.44 8.23
CA ASP A 43 8.34 15.56 8.48
C ASP A 43 7.47 15.28 9.72
N ASP A 44 6.90 14.07 9.83
CA ASP A 44 6.04 13.70 10.97
C ASP A 44 6.82 13.60 12.29
N VAL A 45 8.05 13.06 12.27
CA VAL A 45 8.91 13.04 13.46
C VAL A 45 9.30 14.45 13.88
N ASN A 46 9.70 15.31 12.94
CA ASN A 46 10.14 16.67 13.25
C ASN A 46 9.00 17.61 13.65
N ASP A 47 7.78 17.35 13.19
CA ASP A 47 6.61 18.13 13.57
C ASP A 47 6.05 17.70 14.94
N ASN A 48 6.19 16.43 15.34
CA ASN A 48 5.42 15.86 16.45
C ASN A 48 6.23 15.17 17.57
N ILE A 49 7.48 14.76 17.34
CA ILE A 49 8.19 13.84 18.23
C ILE A 49 9.56 14.35 18.67
N SER A 50 10.42 14.72 17.72
CA SER A 50 11.85 14.96 17.98
C SER A 50 12.43 15.97 17.01
N GLU A 51 13.36 16.79 17.49
CA GLU A 51 14.10 17.74 16.67
C GLU A 51 15.31 17.09 15.96
N ILE A 52 15.49 15.76 16.09
CA ILE A 52 16.61 15.04 15.49
C ILE A 52 16.66 15.31 13.99
N PRO A 53 17.80 15.77 13.42
CA PRO A 53 17.87 16.00 11.99
C PRO A 53 17.72 14.66 11.27
N ILE A 54 16.79 14.57 10.30
CA ILE A 54 16.61 13.36 9.48
C ILE A 54 17.01 13.64 8.04
N ARG A 55 18.05 12.96 7.55
CA ARG A 55 18.67 13.28 6.25
C ARG A 55 19.07 12.05 5.45
N ASN A 56 19.13 12.21 4.13
CA ASN A 56 19.85 11.28 3.27
C ASN A 56 21.32 11.22 3.72
N ALA A 57 21.90 10.03 3.82
CA ALA A 57 23.22 9.86 4.41
C ALA A 57 24.36 10.51 3.62
N ASN A 58 24.32 10.45 2.29
CA ASN A 58 25.31 11.06 1.43
C ASN A 58 25.35 12.59 1.62
N GLN A 59 24.16 13.21 1.66
CA GLN A 59 23.98 14.67 1.72
C GLN A 59 24.01 15.22 3.15
N GLY A 60 23.56 14.44 4.13
CA GLY A 60 23.43 14.83 5.53
C GLY A 60 24.68 14.63 6.35
N LEU A 61 25.54 13.67 5.97
CA LEU A 61 26.78 13.35 6.64
C LEU A 61 27.98 13.47 5.70
N TYR A 62 28.21 12.45 4.85
CA TYR A 62 29.18 12.45 3.75
C TYR A 62 28.98 11.20 2.87
N PRO A 63 29.46 11.21 1.61
CA PRO A 63 29.42 10.03 0.75
C PRO A 63 30.18 8.84 1.35
N ASN A 64 29.49 7.70 1.55
CA ASN A 64 30.07 6.49 2.10
C ASN A 64 29.56 5.22 1.41
N CYS A 65 30.39 4.18 1.33
CA CYS A 65 30.04 2.91 0.69
C CYS A 65 30.10 1.76 1.70
N GLY A 66 29.33 0.70 1.46
CA GLY A 66 29.38 -0.53 2.25
C GLY A 66 28.73 -0.42 3.63
N THR A 67 27.84 0.55 3.83
CA THR A 67 27.07 0.68 5.08
C THR A 67 26.01 -0.41 5.16
N SER A 68 25.74 -0.89 6.38
CA SER A 68 24.63 -1.81 6.64
C SER A 68 23.28 -1.20 6.26
N ARG A 69 23.15 0.13 6.37
CA ARG A 69 21.96 0.88 5.98
C ARG A 69 21.63 0.75 4.49
N ASP A 70 22.62 1.00 3.62
CA ASP A 70 22.44 0.88 2.18
C ASP A 70 22.24 -0.59 1.76
N TYR A 71 22.83 -1.55 2.49
CA TYR A 71 22.57 -2.98 2.28
C TYR A 71 21.14 -3.38 2.68
N GLY A 72 20.66 -2.94 3.85
CA GLY A 72 19.31 -3.17 4.35
C GLY A 72 18.25 -2.71 3.36
N TYR A 73 18.42 -1.51 2.81
CA TYR A 73 17.48 -0.99 1.82
C TYR A 73 17.71 -1.60 0.43
N GLY A 74 18.92 -1.54 -0.12
CA GLY A 74 19.17 -1.92 -1.50
C GLY A 74 19.21 -3.41 -1.78
N VAL A 75 19.59 -4.24 -0.82
CA VAL A 75 19.77 -5.69 -1.00
C VAL A 75 18.72 -6.49 -0.25
N MET A 76 18.37 -6.08 0.97
CA MET A 76 17.32 -6.76 1.74
C MET A 76 15.93 -6.25 1.42
N GLY A 77 15.82 -5.04 0.88
CA GLY A 77 14.55 -4.43 0.57
C GLY A 77 13.76 -4.10 1.83
N PHE A 78 14.37 -3.48 2.84
CA PHE A 78 13.70 -2.97 4.03
C PHE A 78 13.82 -1.45 4.14
N PRO A 79 12.80 -0.72 4.64
CA PRO A 79 13.01 0.66 5.07
C PRO A 79 14.08 0.65 6.15
N THR A 80 15.09 1.50 5.99
CA THR A 80 16.33 1.36 6.76
C THR A 80 16.82 2.70 7.27
N PHE A 81 17.20 2.75 8.54
CA PHE A 81 17.70 3.96 9.20
C PHE A 81 18.97 3.70 10.00
N THR A 82 19.84 4.72 10.05
CA THR A 82 20.98 4.79 10.97
C THR A 82 20.71 5.90 11.97
N PHE A 83 20.67 5.60 13.25
CA PHE A 83 20.72 6.61 14.30
C PHE A 83 22.18 6.82 14.68
N GLU A 84 22.65 8.05 14.59
CA GLU A 84 23.82 8.53 15.31
C GLU A 84 23.29 9.22 16.56
N THR A 85 23.55 8.63 17.72
CA THR A 85 22.74 8.88 18.92
C THR A 85 23.33 9.88 19.91
N ASP A 86 24.56 10.30 19.64
CA ASP A 86 25.36 11.01 20.63
C ASP A 86 26.50 11.80 19.98
N ASP A 87 26.45 13.13 20.03
CA ASP A 87 27.50 14.05 19.57
C ASP A 87 28.55 14.41 20.63
N GLU A 88 28.41 13.91 21.85
CA GLU A 88 29.32 14.11 22.98
C GLU A 88 30.30 12.95 23.18
N GLN A 89 30.28 11.92 22.32
CA GLN A 89 31.10 10.71 22.44
C GLN A 89 32.60 10.98 22.71
N PHE A 90 33.13 12.08 22.15
CA PHE A 90 34.55 12.44 22.29
C PHE A 90 34.79 13.61 23.25
N LEU A 91 33.77 14.08 23.95
CA LEU A 91 33.88 15.13 24.96
C LEU A 91 34.33 14.54 26.30
N LEU A 92 35.07 15.34 27.08
CA LEU A 92 35.58 14.94 28.40
C LEU A 92 34.51 14.95 29.51
N GLY A 93 33.26 15.29 29.16
CA GLY A 93 32.10 15.34 30.03
C GLY A 93 30.84 15.66 29.23
N THR A 94 29.68 15.34 29.77
CA THR A 94 28.36 15.53 29.14
C THR A 94 27.66 16.74 29.74
N VAL A 95 27.08 17.62 28.91
CA VAL A 95 26.26 18.74 29.40
C VAL A 95 24.79 18.37 29.58
N GLU A 96 24.34 17.35 28.85
CA GLU A 96 23.00 16.79 28.93
C GLU A 96 23.03 15.37 29.53
N ALA A 97 21.93 14.95 30.17
CA ALA A 97 21.85 13.60 30.69
C ALA A 97 21.70 12.59 29.54
N LEU A 98 22.51 11.53 29.55
CA LEU A 98 22.43 10.44 28.57
C LEU A 98 21.01 9.84 28.46
N SER A 99 20.26 9.81 29.58
CA SER A 99 18.88 9.32 29.59
C SER A 99 17.92 10.17 28.77
N ASP A 100 18.15 11.48 28.72
CA ASP A 100 17.25 12.42 28.05
C ASP A 100 17.44 12.28 26.53
N ARG A 101 18.70 12.21 26.10
CA ARG A 101 19.12 12.01 24.70
C ARG A 101 18.64 10.67 24.13
N LEU A 102 18.89 9.58 24.87
CA LEU A 102 18.40 8.25 24.48
C LEU A 102 16.86 8.14 24.59
N GLY A 103 16.24 8.97 25.44
CA GLY A 103 14.79 9.01 25.62
C GLY A 103 14.08 9.52 24.36
N GLU A 104 14.56 10.62 23.79
CA GLU A 104 14.03 11.20 22.56
C GLU A 104 14.12 10.22 21.39
N GLU A 105 15.28 9.59 21.18
CA GLU A 105 15.46 8.61 20.11
C GLU A 105 14.65 7.33 20.30
N LEU A 106 14.46 6.91 21.55
CA LEU A 106 13.59 5.80 21.87
C LEU A 106 12.14 6.11 21.47
N ASP A 107 11.68 7.35 21.60
CA ASP A 107 10.34 7.75 21.16
C ASP A 107 10.22 7.75 19.64
N VAL A 108 11.24 8.20 18.91
CA VAL A 108 11.32 8.04 17.44
C VAL A 108 11.30 6.55 17.05
N MET A 109 12.07 5.70 17.75
CA MET A 109 12.09 4.27 17.49
C MET A 109 10.73 3.61 17.72
N LYS A 110 10.03 3.96 18.81
CA LYS A 110 8.67 3.48 19.07
C LYS A 110 7.74 3.86 17.94
N TYR A 111 7.81 5.10 17.47
CA TYR A 111 7.02 5.57 16.34
C TYR A 111 7.26 4.74 15.08
N LEU A 112 8.53 4.49 14.72
CA LEU A 112 8.86 3.66 13.56
C LEU A 112 8.28 2.25 13.68
N VAL A 113 8.37 1.63 14.87
CA VAL A 113 7.86 0.28 15.10
C VAL A 113 6.33 0.23 15.11
N GLN A 114 5.68 1.21 15.74
CA GLN A 114 4.22 1.27 15.84
C GLN A 114 3.54 1.46 14.47
N ASN A 115 4.22 2.16 13.55
CA ASN A 115 3.72 2.47 12.21
C ASN A 115 4.28 1.56 11.11
N ILE A 116 4.91 0.44 11.48
CA ILE A 116 5.60 -0.48 10.56
C ILE A 116 4.78 -0.90 9.33
N TRP A 117 3.46 -1.07 9.51
CA TRP A 117 2.53 -1.49 8.46
C TRP A 117 2.36 -0.47 7.34
N TYR A 118 2.70 0.79 7.59
CA TYR A 118 2.58 1.90 6.65
C TYR A 118 3.91 2.21 5.91
N TRP A 119 5.04 1.59 6.31
CA TRP A 119 6.35 1.76 5.67
C TRP A 119 6.54 0.91 4.40
N ARG A 120 5.51 0.91 3.57
CA ARG A 120 5.37 0.18 2.31
C ARG A 120 4.19 0.73 1.52
N ALA A 121 4.01 0.28 0.29
CA ALA A 121 2.75 0.35 -0.42
C ALA A 121 1.76 -0.63 0.22
N ARG A 122 0.51 -0.22 0.30
CA ARG A 122 -0.59 -1.03 0.84
C ARG A 122 -1.85 -0.74 0.04
N LEU A 123 -2.11 -1.59 -0.95
CA LEU A 123 -3.22 -1.38 -1.87
C LEU A 123 -4.51 -1.95 -1.29
N VAL A 124 -5.56 -1.14 -1.30
CA VAL A 124 -6.93 -1.55 -1.00
C VAL A 124 -7.76 -1.29 -2.25
N ILE A 125 -8.41 -2.34 -2.74
CA ILE A 125 -9.34 -2.24 -3.86
C ILE A 125 -10.69 -1.87 -3.26
N GLU A 126 -11.25 -0.73 -3.68
CA GLU A 126 -12.52 -0.21 -3.16
C GLU A 126 -13.69 -0.57 -4.07
N SER A 127 -13.43 -0.61 -5.39
CA SER A 127 -14.37 -1.02 -6.41
C SER A 127 -13.65 -1.90 -7.44
N PHE A 128 -14.37 -2.86 -8.03
CA PHE A 128 -13.81 -3.73 -9.06
C PHE A 128 -14.88 -4.11 -10.09
N GLU A 129 -15.01 -3.30 -11.12
CA GLU A 129 -16.00 -3.47 -12.18
C GLU A 129 -15.38 -4.16 -13.40
N ILE A 130 -15.96 -5.28 -13.82
CA ILE A 130 -15.54 -6.07 -14.97
C ILE A 130 -16.58 -5.91 -16.08
N THR A 131 -16.15 -5.37 -17.22
CA THR A 131 -16.94 -5.32 -18.46
C THR A 131 -16.40 -6.32 -19.49
N GLU A 132 -17.00 -6.38 -20.67
CA GLU A 132 -16.53 -7.26 -21.75
C GLU A 132 -15.08 -6.94 -22.19
N ASP A 133 -14.67 -5.68 -22.17
CA ASP A 133 -13.42 -5.18 -22.75
C ASP A 133 -12.39 -4.66 -21.73
N LYS A 134 -12.82 -4.33 -20.51
CA LYS A 134 -11.95 -3.72 -19.50
C LYS A 134 -12.38 -4.07 -18.07
N ILE A 135 -11.45 -3.85 -17.15
CA ILE A 135 -11.69 -3.78 -15.72
C ILE A 135 -11.45 -2.33 -15.31
N VAL A 136 -12.36 -1.77 -14.53
CA VAL A 136 -12.23 -0.46 -13.89
C VAL A 136 -12.22 -0.70 -12.39
N ALA A 137 -11.16 -0.27 -11.71
CA ALA A 137 -11.00 -0.48 -10.28
C ALA A 137 -10.51 0.80 -9.59
N ASP A 138 -11.15 1.17 -8.49
CA ASP A 138 -10.65 2.20 -7.61
C ASP A 138 -9.68 1.59 -6.61
N VAL A 139 -8.44 2.08 -6.63
CA VAL A 139 -7.35 1.56 -5.80
C VAL A 139 -6.81 2.66 -4.90
N SER A 140 -6.84 2.42 -3.60
CA SER A 140 -6.29 3.29 -2.57
C SER A 140 -4.99 2.71 -2.02
N ASN A 141 -3.90 3.47 -2.08
CA ASN A 141 -2.66 3.14 -1.41
C ASN A 141 -2.64 3.78 -0.02
N LEU A 142 -2.88 2.98 1.01
CA LEU A 142 -2.89 3.43 2.41
C LEU A 142 -1.48 3.59 3.01
N GLY A 143 -0.45 3.21 2.26
CA GLY A 143 0.92 3.24 2.72
C GLY A 143 1.73 4.46 2.23
N HIS A 144 2.92 4.63 2.78
CA HIS A 144 3.80 5.76 2.50
C HIS A 144 4.87 5.47 1.45
N ALA A 145 4.86 4.29 0.83
CA ALA A 145 5.66 4.03 -0.37
C ALA A 145 4.78 3.82 -1.60
N SER A 146 5.29 4.25 -2.75
CA SER A 146 4.68 4.01 -4.06
C SER A 146 4.93 2.57 -4.54
N THR A 147 4.13 2.11 -5.50
CA THR A 147 4.38 0.89 -6.28
C THR A 147 4.22 1.18 -7.77
N SER A 148 4.98 0.49 -8.61
CA SER A 148 5.02 0.72 -10.08
C SER A 148 4.64 -0.49 -10.92
N ASN A 149 4.64 -1.70 -10.34
CA ASN A 149 4.46 -2.97 -11.04
C ASN A 149 3.33 -3.80 -10.42
N ALA A 150 2.25 -3.15 -10.01
CA ALA A 150 1.07 -3.83 -9.50
C ALA A 150 0.28 -4.48 -10.66
N THR A 151 -0.36 -5.61 -10.40
CA THR A 151 -1.16 -6.37 -11.37
C THR A 151 -2.36 -6.99 -10.68
N PHE A 152 -3.47 -7.10 -11.41
CA PHE A 152 -4.60 -7.93 -11.00
C PHE A 152 -4.38 -9.34 -11.54
N HIS A 153 -4.57 -10.33 -10.68
CA HIS A 153 -4.45 -11.74 -10.98
C HIS A 153 -5.82 -12.41 -10.84
N TYR A 154 -6.11 -13.34 -11.74
CA TYR A 154 -7.29 -14.20 -11.66
C TYR A 154 -6.89 -15.65 -11.76
N SER A 155 -7.28 -16.42 -10.76
CA SER A 155 -6.92 -17.84 -10.60
C SER A 155 -8.16 -18.72 -10.54
N ASP A 156 -8.04 -19.97 -10.97
CA ASP A 156 -9.10 -20.98 -10.82
C ASP A 156 -9.22 -21.49 -9.38
N SER A 157 -10.21 -22.35 -9.11
CA SER A 157 -10.44 -22.94 -7.77
C SER A 157 -9.32 -23.88 -7.31
N ASN A 158 -8.41 -24.28 -8.20
CA ASN A 158 -7.22 -25.07 -7.86
C ASN A 158 -6.00 -24.17 -7.60
N GLY A 159 -6.13 -22.85 -7.73
CA GLY A 159 -5.04 -21.88 -7.56
C GLY A 159 -4.17 -21.69 -8.81
N ASN A 160 -4.58 -22.18 -9.98
CA ASN A 160 -3.84 -21.94 -11.21
C ASN A 160 -4.14 -20.52 -11.73
N LEU A 161 -3.10 -19.72 -11.92
CA LEU A 161 -3.21 -18.40 -12.55
C LEU A 161 -3.64 -18.56 -14.01
N ILE A 162 -4.83 -18.05 -14.34
CA ILE A 162 -5.42 -18.14 -15.68
C ILE A 162 -5.45 -16.80 -16.42
N TRP A 163 -5.29 -15.69 -15.69
CA TRP A 163 -5.18 -14.36 -16.28
C TRP A 163 -4.45 -13.38 -15.36
N HIS A 164 -3.76 -12.41 -15.95
CA HIS A 164 -3.24 -11.24 -15.24
C HIS A 164 -3.36 -9.97 -16.09
N SER A 165 -3.44 -8.82 -15.43
CA SER A 165 -3.49 -7.52 -16.10
C SER A 165 -2.12 -7.07 -16.63
N GLU A 166 -2.13 -5.97 -17.37
CA GLU A 166 -0.94 -5.14 -17.56
C GLU A 166 -0.53 -4.49 -16.22
N ASN A 167 0.72 -4.04 -16.12
CA ASN A 167 1.24 -3.38 -14.92
C ASN A 167 0.60 -2.00 -14.74
N PHE A 168 0.28 -1.66 -13.50
CA PHE A 168 -0.10 -0.32 -13.08
C PHE A 168 0.67 0.11 -11.84
N GLY A 169 0.75 1.43 -11.63
CA GLY A 169 1.38 2.03 -10.46
C GLY A 169 0.39 2.82 -9.64
N VAL A 170 0.64 2.90 -8.33
CA VAL A 170 -0.13 3.72 -7.39
C VAL A 170 0.86 4.45 -6.49
N ASN A 171 0.77 5.79 -6.48
CA ASN A 171 1.63 6.63 -5.66
C ASN A 171 1.34 6.46 -4.17
N ALA A 172 2.31 6.80 -3.31
CA ALA A 172 2.15 6.81 -1.86
C ALA A 172 0.95 7.68 -1.43
N THR A 173 0.12 7.15 -0.51
CA THR A 173 -1.02 7.88 0.09
C THR A 173 -1.97 8.48 -0.96
N ASN A 174 -2.20 7.78 -2.06
CA ASN A 174 -3.03 8.24 -3.17
C ASN A 174 -4.17 7.27 -3.49
N GLN A 175 -5.25 7.81 -4.05
CA GLN A 175 -6.33 7.03 -4.67
C GLN A 175 -6.23 7.18 -6.19
N SER A 176 -6.45 6.09 -6.92
CA SER A 176 -6.33 6.07 -8.38
C SER A 176 -7.36 5.14 -8.99
N GLU A 177 -8.03 5.61 -10.05
CA GLU A 177 -8.84 4.78 -10.92
C GLU A 177 -7.90 4.06 -11.90
N ILE A 178 -7.95 2.73 -11.89
CA ILE A 178 -7.13 1.85 -12.72
C ILE A 178 -8.02 1.22 -13.78
N ILE A 179 -7.64 1.38 -15.05
CA ILE A 179 -8.35 0.81 -16.19
C ILE A 179 -7.40 -0.14 -16.93
N VAL A 180 -7.74 -1.42 -16.99
CA VAL A 180 -6.95 -2.45 -17.68
C VAL A 180 -7.83 -3.25 -18.65
N GLY A 181 -7.27 -3.71 -19.76
CA GLY A 181 -8.02 -4.50 -20.75
C GLY A 181 -8.21 -5.96 -20.34
N THR A 182 -9.34 -6.58 -20.66
CA THR A 182 -9.70 -7.98 -20.31
C THR A 182 -9.25 -9.02 -21.32
N LYS A 183 -8.24 -8.71 -22.15
CA LYS A 183 -7.81 -9.60 -23.23
C LYS A 183 -7.42 -10.98 -22.68
N ASN A 184 -7.98 -12.05 -23.26
CA ASN A 184 -7.82 -13.45 -22.84
C ASN A 184 -8.34 -13.77 -21.42
N LEU A 185 -9.14 -12.90 -20.81
CA LEU A 185 -9.84 -13.22 -19.56
C LEU A 185 -10.98 -14.20 -19.87
N SER A 186 -11.08 -15.27 -19.09
CA SER A 186 -12.19 -16.22 -19.15
C SER A 186 -12.60 -16.58 -17.73
N LEU A 187 -13.79 -16.10 -17.33
CA LEU A 187 -14.30 -16.26 -15.97
C LEU A 187 -14.78 -17.71 -15.73
N VAL A 188 -14.48 -18.24 -14.55
CA VAL A 188 -14.92 -19.55 -14.05
C VAL A 188 -15.74 -19.38 -12.78
N GLY A 189 -16.62 -20.34 -12.48
CA GLY A 189 -17.63 -20.21 -11.42
C GLY A 189 -17.10 -19.97 -10.00
N ASP A 190 -15.85 -20.37 -9.73
CA ASP A 190 -15.19 -20.27 -8.42
C ASP A 190 -13.80 -19.61 -8.53
N GLY A 191 -13.65 -18.66 -9.46
CA GLY A 191 -12.37 -17.99 -9.64
C GLY A 191 -12.07 -16.96 -8.55
N ILE A 192 -10.79 -16.77 -8.27
CA ILE A 192 -10.29 -15.92 -7.19
C ILE A 192 -9.52 -14.75 -7.79
N TRP A 193 -9.82 -13.55 -7.30
CA TRP A 193 -9.14 -12.32 -7.68
C TRP A 193 -8.15 -11.89 -6.62
N THR A 194 -6.91 -11.63 -7.01
CA THR A 194 -5.87 -11.09 -6.14
C THR A 194 -5.22 -9.87 -6.78
N VAL A 195 -4.72 -8.95 -5.95
CA VAL A 195 -3.82 -7.89 -6.38
C VAL A 195 -2.40 -8.28 -5.98
N HIS A 196 -1.48 -8.20 -6.93
CA HIS A 196 -0.09 -8.60 -6.75
C HIS A 196 0.84 -7.41 -7.03
N TYR A 197 1.65 -7.03 -6.04
CA TYR A 197 2.48 -5.82 -6.12
C TYR A 197 3.72 -5.91 -5.23
N GLN A 198 4.75 -5.11 -5.54
CA GLN A 198 5.91 -4.96 -4.65
C GLN A 198 5.59 -3.99 -3.51
N LYS A 199 6.06 -4.30 -2.30
CA LYS A 199 5.96 -3.40 -1.15
C LYS A 199 6.55 -2.00 -1.45
N ARG A 200 7.56 -1.87 -2.30
CA ARG A 200 8.29 -0.62 -2.62
C ARG A 200 8.82 -0.64 -4.05
N VAL A 201 9.12 0.54 -4.61
CA VAL A 201 9.72 0.72 -5.96
C VAL A 201 11.24 0.48 -5.99
N ILE A 202 11.68 -0.61 -5.38
CA ILE A 202 13.07 -1.09 -5.44
C ILE A 202 13.11 -2.55 -5.83
N ASP A 203 14.14 -2.94 -6.59
CA ASP A 203 14.26 -4.29 -7.14
C ASP A 203 14.30 -5.37 -6.06
N SER A 204 14.87 -5.06 -4.89
CA SER A 204 14.96 -5.97 -3.73
C SER A 204 13.68 -6.04 -2.90
N SER A 205 12.64 -5.27 -3.24
CA SER A 205 11.39 -5.29 -2.50
C SER A 205 10.66 -6.62 -2.65
N THR A 206 10.20 -7.16 -1.52
CA THR A 206 9.31 -8.31 -1.47
C THR A 206 7.98 -8.02 -2.19
N TRP A 207 7.44 -9.05 -2.82
CA TRP A 207 6.11 -9.06 -3.41
C TRP A 207 5.04 -9.43 -2.37
N VAL A 208 3.84 -8.91 -2.58
CA VAL A 208 2.66 -9.21 -1.78
C VAL A 208 1.54 -9.61 -2.73
N GLU A 209 0.80 -10.63 -2.34
CA GLU A 209 -0.46 -11.03 -2.95
C GLU A 209 -1.58 -10.83 -1.94
N GLU A 210 -2.61 -10.06 -2.28
CA GLU A 210 -3.76 -9.80 -1.42
C GLU A 210 -5.06 -10.13 -2.13
N LEU A 211 -5.98 -10.77 -1.41
CA LEU A 211 -7.29 -11.14 -1.93
C LEU A 211 -8.15 -9.90 -2.15
N ILE A 212 -8.80 -9.82 -3.32
CA ILE A 212 -9.85 -8.84 -3.59
C ILE A 212 -11.15 -9.41 -3.04
N ASP A 213 -11.83 -8.63 -2.19
CA ASP A 213 -13.12 -9.05 -1.63
C ASP A 213 -14.15 -9.29 -2.74
N GLY A 214 -14.76 -10.47 -2.77
CA GLY A 214 -15.79 -10.79 -3.75
C GLY A 214 -17.02 -9.89 -3.65
N SER A 215 -17.25 -9.25 -2.50
CA SER A 215 -18.40 -8.36 -2.29
C SER A 215 -18.36 -7.06 -3.10
N ILE A 216 -17.16 -6.62 -3.51
CA ILE A 216 -16.95 -5.39 -4.30
C ILE A 216 -16.81 -5.67 -5.80
N ILE A 217 -16.81 -6.95 -6.21
CA ILE A 217 -16.65 -7.35 -7.60
C ILE A 217 -18.00 -7.28 -8.31
N MET A 218 -18.08 -6.41 -9.31
CA MET A 218 -19.27 -6.21 -10.12
C MET A 218 -18.99 -6.67 -11.55
N ILE A 219 -19.77 -7.63 -12.04
CA ILE A 219 -19.61 -8.17 -13.40
C ILE A 219 -20.77 -7.65 -14.24
N ASP A 220 -20.49 -6.68 -15.11
CA ASP A 220 -21.43 -6.25 -16.14
C ASP A 220 -21.27 -7.18 -17.34
N SER A 221 -21.91 -8.34 -17.26
CA SER A 221 -22.17 -9.13 -18.47
C SER A 221 -23.09 -8.29 -19.33
N GLY A 222 -22.62 -7.81 -20.50
CA GLY A 222 -23.29 -6.92 -21.46
C GLY A 222 -24.64 -7.42 -22.00
N GLY A 223 -25.53 -7.77 -21.09
CA GLY A 223 -26.84 -8.33 -21.30
C GLY A 223 -27.75 -7.22 -21.78
N LYS A 224 -27.85 -7.12 -23.11
CA LYS A 224 -29.10 -6.74 -23.77
C LYS A 224 -30.21 -7.73 -23.35
N GLY A 225 -30.72 -7.53 -22.15
CA GLY A 225 -31.77 -8.32 -21.56
C GLY A 225 -32.59 -7.40 -20.68
N LEU A 226 -33.53 -6.70 -21.29
CA LEU A 226 -34.70 -6.22 -20.57
C LEU A 226 -35.31 -7.45 -19.89
N LEU A 227 -34.98 -7.69 -18.63
CA LEU A 227 -35.92 -8.34 -17.75
C LEU A 227 -37.10 -7.37 -17.69
N PRO A 228 -38.30 -7.73 -18.18
CA PRO A 228 -39.46 -6.92 -17.90
C PRO A 228 -39.72 -7.12 -16.41
N ALA A 229 -39.09 -6.29 -15.56
CA ALA A 229 -39.70 -5.98 -14.29
C ALA A 229 -41.14 -5.58 -14.64
N PRO A 230 -42.16 -6.24 -14.08
CA PRO A 230 -43.54 -5.87 -14.37
C PRO A 230 -43.63 -4.37 -14.10
N SER A 231 -43.80 -3.59 -15.16
CA SER A 231 -43.70 -2.15 -15.08
C SER A 231 -44.71 -1.67 -14.05
N LEU A 232 -44.46 -0.51 -13.41
CA LEU A 232 -45.43 0.10 -12.49
C LEU A 232 -46.85 0.12 -13.08
N PHE A 233 -46.97 0.16 -14.40
CA PHE A 233 -48.20 0.01 -15.17
C PHE A 233 -48.93 -1.33 -14.97
N ILE A 234 -48.24 -2.48 -14.95
CA ILE A 234 -48.85 -3.79 -14.66
C ILE A 234 -49.37 -3.83 -13.22
N TYR A 235 -48.62 -3.29 -12.26
CA TYR A 235 -49.09 -3.16 -10.89
C TYR A 235 -50.31 -2.24 -10.77
N LEU A 236 -50.30 -1.08 -11.45
CA LEU A 236 -51.45 -0.17 -11.48
C LEU A 236 -52.67 -0.82 -12.13
N LEU A 237 -52.47 -1.55 -13.23
CA LEU A 237 -53.54 -2.25 -13.93
C LEU A 237 -54.12 -3.36 -13.06
N SER A 238 -53.29 -4.11 -12.33
CA SER A 238 -53.75 -5.13 -11.38
C SER A 238 -54.55 -4.55 -10.22
N LEU A 239 -54.19 -3.36 -9.73
CA LEU A 239 -54.94 -2.66 -8.68
C LEU A 239 -56.28 -2.14 -9.21
N ILE A 240 -56.33 -1.62 -10.43
CA ILE A 240 -57.55 -1.14 -11.07
C ILE A 240 -58.50 -2.31 -11.36
N THR A 241 -58.00 -3.41 -11.93
CA THR A 241 -58.83 -4.60 -12.20
C THR A 241 -59.33 -5.25 -10.91
N ALA A 242 -58.51 -5.33 -9.87
CA ALA A 242 -58.93 -5.80 -8.56
C ALA A 242 -60.00 -4.88 -7.92
N ALA A 243 -59.87 -3.56 -8.07
CA ALA A 243 -60.87 -2.61 -7.57
C ALA A 243 -62.21 -2.71 -8.31
N ILE A 244 -62.19 -2.90 -9.63
CA ILE A 244 -63.40 -3.11 -10.44
C ILE A 244 -64.06 -4.46 -10.10
N ALA A 245 -63.28 -5.53 -9.98
CA ALA A 245 -63.79 -6.85 -9.58
C ALA A 245 -64.44 -6.81 -8.19
N ARG A 246 -63.86 -6.07 -7.24
CA ARG A 246 -64.42 -5.92 -5.89
C ARG A 246 -65.74 -5.15 -5.88
N LYS A 247 -65.93 -4.18 -6.79
CA LYS A 247 -67.17 -3.41 -6.92
C LYS A 247 -68.32 -4.22 -7.52
N ASN A 248 -68.01 -5.22 -8.35
CA ASN A 248 -69.00 -6.13 -8.94
C ASN A 248 -69.40 -7.28 -8.00
N ILE A 249 -68.65 -7.53 -6.92
CA ILE A 249 -68.98 -8.55 -5.88
C ILE A 249 -69.82 -7.93 -4.75
N SER A 250 -69.88 -6.59 -4.64
CA SER A 250 -70.66 -5.89 -3.61
C SER A 250 -72.08 -5.50 -4.06
N ILE A 251 -72.60 -6.09 -5.13
CA ILE A 251 -74.01 -5.96 -5.54
C ILE A 251 -74.59 -7.38 -5.54
N ASP A 252 -74.89 -7.86 -4.33
CA ASP A 252 -75.93 -8.85 -4.00
C ASP A 252 -76.28 -8.65 -2.52
#